data_AF-A0A6N2R3W2-F1
#
_entry.id   AF-A0A6N2R3W2-F1
#
_cell.length_a   1.000
_cell.length_b   1.000
_cell.length_c   1.000
_cell.angle_alpha   90.00
_cell.angle_beta   90.00
_cell.angle_gamma   90.00
#
_symmetry.space_group_name_H-M   'P 1'
#
loop_
_entity.id
_entity.type
_entity.pdbx_description
1 polymer ?
#
loop_
_entity_poly.entity_id
_entity_poly.type
_entity_poly.pdbx_seq_one_letter_code
_entity_poly.pdbx_strand_id
1 'polypeptide(L)'
;MNVPELEVVRDYRLAKSKKKIIPILGQTYGCGRKKIEAILERHGMYTPKPKIPRTPGKPWSPEEDRLLLQLAQEGLTREELASHFPGRTVGAISTRMTKMGIKKRPTGGQDRERRKG
;
A
#
# COMPACT_ATOMS: atom_id res chain seq x y z
N MET A 1 10.54 24.57 20.29
CA MET A 1 11.97 24.23 20.05
C MET A 1 12.41 24.81 18.71
N ASN A 2 13.48 25.59 18.73
CA ASN A 2 14.16 26.13 17.55
C ASN A 2 15.01 25.01 16.93
N VAL A 3 14.76 24.65 15.68
CA VAL A 3 15.51 23.58 14.98
C VAL A 3 16.56 24.25 14.10
N PRO A 4 17.85 23.90 14.19
CA PRO A 4 18.89 24.52 13.38
C PRO A 4 18.75 24.08 11.91
N GLU A 5 17.99 24.84 11.13
CA GLU A 5 17.57 24.44 9.78
C GLU A 5 18.74 24.17 8.83
N LEU A 6 19.83 24.93 8.95
CA LEU A 6 21.02 24.73 8.12
C LEU A 6 21.75 23.42 8.45
N GLU A 7 21.73 22.98 9.71
CA GLU A 7 22.29 21.68 10.10
C GLU A 7 21.43 20.53 9.57
N VAL A 8 20.09 20.68 9.67
CA VAL A 8 19.15 19.72 9.06
C VAL A 8 19.43 19.56 7.56
N VAL A 9 19.64 20.66 6.84
CA VAL A 9 19.94 20.66 5.41
C VAL A 9 21.29 20.01 5.13
N ARG A 10 22.34 20.34 5.89
CA ARG A 10 23.67 19.75 5.75
C ARG A 10 23.63 18.24 5.96
N ASP A 11 23.03 17.78 7.06
CA ASP A 11 22.98 16.38 7.42
C ASP A 11 22.11 15.59 6.43
N TYR A 12 21.02 16.20 5.94
CA TYR A 12 20.25 15.65 4.83
C TYR A 12 21.09 15.51 3.55
N ARG A 13 21.92 16.50 3.17
CA ARG A 13 22.79 16.43 1.98
C ARG A 13 23.82 15.31 2.08
N LEU A 14 24.48 15.17 3.23
CA LEU A 14 25.51 14.16 3.47
C LEU A 14 24.96 12.73 3.57
N ALA A 15 23.68 12.58 3.88
CA ALA A 15 23.10 11.26 4.06
C ALA A 15 23.02 10.45 2.76
N LYS A 16 23.45 9.18 2.85
CA LYS A 16 23.39 8.19 1.75
C LYS A 16 21.97 7.81 1.34
N SER A 17 20.97 7.97 2.21
CA SER A 17 19.57 7.63 1.91
C SER A 17 18.61 8.71 2.41
N LYS A 18 18.05 9.48 1.48
CA LYS A 18 17.10 10.57 1.79
C LYS A 18 15.82 10.04 2.46
N LYS A 19 15.36 8.85 2.06
CA LYS A 19 14.17 8.21 2.65
C LYS A 19 14.37 7.83 4.13
N LYS A 20 15.56 7.32 4.47
CA LYS A 20 15.89 6.88 5.83
C LYS A 20 16.32 8.02 6.74
N ILE A 21 16.99 9.05 6.21
CA ILE A 21 17.51 10.15 7.03
C ILE A 21 16.40 11.06 7.57
N ILE A 22 15.33 11.32 6.81
CA ILE A 22 14.24 12.22 7.26
C ILE A 22 13.64 11.82 8.62
N PRO A 23 13.23 10.55 8.87
CA PRO A 23 12.74 10.17 10.19
C PRO A 23 13.82 10.23 11.28
N ILE A 24 15.09 9.93 10.94
CA ILE A 24 16.23 10.02 11.86
C ILE A 24 16.44 11.47 12.30
N LEU A 25 16.51 12.43 11.37
CA LEU A 25 16.63 13.86 11.69
C LEU A 25 15.46 14.32 12.56
N GLY A 26 14.25 13.80 12.30
CA GLY A 26 13.10 14.08 13.14
C GLY A 26 13.37 13.68 14.58
N GLN A 27 13.79 12.44 14.81
CA GLN A 27 14.15 11.96 16.14
C GLN A 27 15.34 12.75 16.75
N THR A 28 16.41 12.97 15.99
CA THR A 28 17.63 13.67 16.42
C THR A 28 17.35 15.10 16.89
N TYR A 29 16.55 15.86 16.14
CA TYR A 29 16.21 17.24 16.48
C TYR A 29 14.91 17.37 17.30
N GLY A 30 14.39 16.26 17.83
CA GLY A 30 13.20 16.24 18.67
C GLY A 30 11.95 16.78 17.96
N CYS A 31 11.84 16.60 16.64
CA CYS A 31 10.72 17.07 15.85
C CYS A 31 10.10 15.98 14.95
N GLY A 32 8.80 16.09 14.69
CA GLY A 32 8.14 15.15 13.81
C GLY A 32 8.70 15.19 12.38
N ARG A 33 8.61 14.06 11.68
CA ARG A 33 8.97 13.90 10.26
C ARG A 33 8.51 15.07 9.37
N LYS A 34 7.27 15.53 9.55
CA LYS A 34 6.68 16.63 8.79
C LYS A 34 7.44 17.95 8.95
N LYS A 35 7.99 18.23 10.14
CA LYS A 35 8.75 19.45 10.39
C LYS A 35 10.08 19.43 9.62
N ILE A 36 10.75 18.28 9.58
CA ILE A 36 11.95 18.08 8.74
C ILE A 36 11.61 18.24 7.26
N GLU A 37 10.55 17.60 6.76
CA GLU A 37 10.11 17.74 5.37
C GLU A 37 9.85 19.20 4.99
N ALA A 38 9.18 19.98 5.86
CA ALA A 38 8.89 21.39 5.64
C ALA A 38 10.15 22.29 5.67
N ILE A 39 11.14 21.98 6.52
CA ILE A 39 12.44 22.67 6.50
C ILE A 39 13.13 22.40 5.17
N LEU A 40 13.25 21.14 4.77
CA LEU A 40 13.92 20.77 3.53
C LEU A 40 13.22 21.34 2.29
N GLU A 41 11.90 21.41 2.30
CA GLU A 41 11.10 22.02 1.23
C GLU A 41 11.36 23.53 1.09
N ARG A 42 11.38 24.28 2.20
CA ARG A 42 11.73 25.73 2.19
C ARG A 42 13.13 26.00 1.66
N HIS A 43 14.06 25.07 1.84
CA HIS A 43 15.44 25.14 1.34
C HIS A 43 15.63 24.46 -0.03
N GLY A 44 14.56 24.04 -0.71
CA GLY A 44 14.61 23.43 -2.04
C GLY A 44 15.24 22.03 -2.11
N MET A 45 15.44 21.38 -0.95
CA MET A 45 16.11 20.08 -0.83
C MET A 45 15.14 18.89 -0.88
N TYR A 46 13.85 19.15 -0.75
CA TYR A 46 12.80 18.15 -0.73
C TYR A 46 11.56 18.65 -1.47
N THR A 47 11.06 17.84 -2.40
CA THR A 47 9.76 18.06 -3.03
C THR A 47 8.82 16.95 -2.58
N PRO A 48 7.73 17.27 -1.86
CA PRO A 48 6.75 16.26 -1.48
C PRO A 48 6.12 15.68 -2.75
N LYS A 49 5.97 14.35 -2.78
CA LYS A 49 5.23 13.72 -3.86
C LYS A 49 3.78 14.21 -3.83
N PRO A 50 3.18 14.54 -4.98
CA PRO A 50 1.78 14.96 -5.01
C PRO A 50 0.92 13.85 -4.42
N LYS A 51 -0.01 14.24 -3.53
CA LYS A 51 -1.02 13.32 -3.01
C LYS A 51 -2.00 13.03 -4.15
N ILE A 52 -1.84 11.89 -4.81
CA ILE A 52 -2.83 11.42 -5.78
C ILE A 52 -4.09 11.07 -4.99
N PRO A 53 -5.23 11.74 -5.25
CA PRO A 53 -6.48 11.38 -4.59
C PRO A 53 -6.80 9.93 -4.93
N ARG A 54 -7.07 9.12 -3.90
CA ARG A 54 -7.54 7.76 -4.12
C ARG A 54 -8.97 7.86 -4.62
N THR A 55 -9.19 7.63 -5.90
CA THR A 55 -10.54 7.45 -6.44
C THR A 55 -11.13 6.19 -5.80
N PRO A 56 -12.30 6.27 -5.13
CA PRO A 56 -12.97 5.07 -4.65
C PRO A 56 -13.23 4.15 -5.85
N GLY A 57 -12.81 2.90 -5.74
CA GLY A 57 -13.08 1.90 -6.78
C GLY A 57 -14.59 1.66 -6.93
N LYS A 58 -14.99 1.03 -8.04
CA LYS A 58 -16.39 0.63 -8.30
C LYS A 58 -16.99 -0.04 -7.05
N PRO A 59 -18.21 0.31 -6.60
CA PRO A 59 -18.87 -0.39 -5.48
C PRO A 59 -19.07 -1.87 -5.81
N TRP A 60 -18.97 -2.75 -4.81
CA TRP A 60 -19.29 -4.18 -4.98
C TRP A 60 -20.81 -4.37 -4.97
N SER A 61 -21.34 -5.07 -5.97
CA SER A 61 -22.75 -5.43 -5.99
C SER A 61 -23.02 -6.70 -5.16
N PRO A 62 -24.26 -6.91 -4.69
CA PRO A 62 -24.65 -8.16 -4.02
C PRO A 62 -24.43 -9.40 -4.90
N GLU A 63 -24.57 -9.28 -6.22
CA GLU A 63 -24.32 -10.34 -7.20
C GLU A 63 -22.83 -10.69 -7.23
N GLU A 64 -21.96 -9.68 -7.25
CA GLU A 64 -20.51 -9.88 -7.21
C GLU A 64 -20.09 -10.56 -5.90
N ASP A 65 -20.70 -10.20 -4.75
CA ASP A 65 -20.43 -10.85 -3.47
C ASP A 65 -20.87 -12.31 -3.45
N ARG A 66 -22.07 -12.61 -3.96
CA ARG A 66 -22.59 -13.98 -4.06
C ARG A 66 -21.67 -14.85 -4.91
N LEU A 67 -21.26 -14.35 -6.07
CA LEU A 67 -20.32 -15.04 -6.95
C LEU A 67 -18.96 -15.24 -6.28
N LEU A 68 -18.45 -14.21 -5.60
CA LEU A 68 -17.15 -14.28 -4.94
C LEU A 68 -17.14 -15.31 -3.82
N LEU A 69 -18.22 -15.37 -3.04
CA LEU A 69 -18.38 -16.36 -1.97
C LEU A 69 -18.45 -17.78 -2.54
N GLN A 70 -19.25 -17.99 -3.59
CA GLN A 70 -19.39 -19.30 -4.23
C GLN A 70 -18.05 -19.81 -4.76
N LEU A 71 -17.38 -19.02 -5.60
CA LEU A 71 -16.11 -19.41 -6.21
C LEU A 71 -14.99 -19.58 -5.18
N ALA A 72 -15.01 -18.81 -4.09
CA ALA A 72 -14.06 -18.99 -3.00
C ALA A 72 -14.30 -20.30 -2.22
N GLN A 73 -15.55 -20.73 -2.07
CA GLN A 73 -15.90 -22.02 -1.47
C GLN A 73 -15.51 -23.19 -2.38
N GLU A 74 -15.57 -23.02 -3.70
CA GLU A 74 -15.04 -23.97 -4.70
C GLU A 74 -13.50 -24.08 -4.65
N GLY A 75 -12.84 -23.19 -3.92
CA GLY A 75 -11.40 -23.26 -3.63
C GLY A 75 -10.52 -22.52 -4.64
N LEU A 76 -11.10 -21.66 -5.48
CA LEU A 76 -10.34 -20.88 -6.46
C LEU A 76 -9.35 -19.93 -5.79
N THR A 77 -8.20 -19.78 -6.45
CA THR A 77 -7.19 -18.79 -6.08
C THR A 77 -7.65 -17.37 -6.41
N ARG A 78 -6.99 -16.35 -5.86
CA ARG A 78 -7.40 -14.94 -6.10
C ARG A 78 -7.20 -14.52 -7.55
N GLU A 79 -6.19 -15.10 -8.18
CA GLU A 79 -5.82 -14.90 -9.57
C GLU A 79 -6.89 -15.48 -10.49
N GLU A 80 -7.36 -16.70 -10.20
CA GLU A 80 -8.49 -17.32 -10.91
C GLU A 80 -9.77 -16.52 -10.70
N LEU A 81 -10.09 -16.18 -9.44
CA LEU A 81 -11.24 -15.35 -9.10
C LEU A 81 -11.27 -14.06 -9.92
N ALA A 82 -10.15 -13.32 -10.00
CA ALA A 82 -10.10 -12.06 -10.76
C ALA A 82 -10.52 -12.22 -12.24
N SER A 83 -10.32 -13.39 -12.84
CA SER A 83 -10.73 -13.68 -14.21
C SER A 83 -12.26 -13.75 -14.38
N HIS A 84 -13.00 -13.97 -13.29
CA HIS A 84 -14.47 -13.98 -13.26
C HIS A 84 -15.09 -12.60 -12.96
N PHE A 85 -14.29 -11.57 -12.63
CA PHE A 85 -14.80 -10.24 -12.28
C PHE A 85 -14.25 -9.14 -13.19
N PRO A 86 -14.93 -8.81 -14.29
CA PRO A 86 -14.53 -7.74 -15.19
C PRO A 86 -14.35 -6.40 -14.48
N GLY A 87 -13.18 -5.78 -14.65
CA GLY A 87 -12.84 -4.50 -14.01
C GLY A 87 -12.44 -4.60 -12.53
N ARG A 88 -12.31 -5.81 -11.97
CA ARG A 88 -11.73 -6.03 -10.65
C ARG A 88 -10.30 -6.54 -10.78
N THR A 89 -9.40 -5.97 -9.99
CA THR A 89 -8.03 -6.47 -9.86
C THR A 89 -7.95 -7.54 -8.77
N VAL A 90 -6.90 -8.38 -8.81
CA VAL A 90 -6.60 -9.34 -7.74
C VAL A 90 -6.54 -8.68 -6.35
N GLY A 91 -6.01 -7.45 -6.28
CA GLY A 91 -5.99 -6.66 -5.04
C GLY A 91 -7.39 -6.27 -4.55
N ALA A 92 -8.30 -5.93 -5.46
CA ALA A 92 -9.70 -5.65 -5.13
C ALA A 92 -10.41 -6.90 -4.61
N ILE A 93 -10.19 -8.06 -5.24
CA ILE A 93 -10.68 -9.38 -4.79
C ILE A 93 -10.19 -9.69 -3.38
N SER A 94 -8.87 -9.63 -3.15
CA SER A 94 -8.28 -9.91 -1.83
C SER A 94 -8.84 -9.01 -0.73
N THR A 95 -9.04 -7.72 -1.05
CA THR A 95 -9.61 -6.75 -0.11
C THR A 95 -11.06 -7.07 0.18
N ARG A 96 -11.85 -7.43 -0.83
CA ARG A 96 -13.26 -7.77 -0.64
C ARG A 96 -13.45 -9.05 0.16
N MET A 97 -12.71 -10.11 -0.17
CA MET A 97 -12.70 -11.36 0.59
C MET A 97 -12.43 -11.12 2.07
N THR A 98 -11.45 -10.25 2.38
CA THR A 98 -11.10 -9.89 3.75
C THR A 98 -12.26 -9.15 4.44
N LYS A 99 -12.91 -8.21 3.75
CA LYS A 99 -14.10 -7.50 4.27
C LYS A 99 -15.30 -8.42 4.49
N MET A 100 -15.43 -9.47 3.67
CA MET A 100 -16.49 -10.48 3.80
C MET A 100 -16.14 -11.59 4.80
N GLY A 101 -14.95 -11.58 5.40
CA GLY A 101 -14.52 -12.63 6.33
C GLY A 101 -14.23 -13.98 5.66
N ILE A 102 -14.04 -14.03 4.34
CA ILE A 102 -13.70 -15.25 3.61
C ILE A 102 -12.26 -15.63 4.00
N LYS A 103 -12.12 -16.75 4.74
CA LYS A 103 -10.83 -17.23 5.22
C LYS A 103 -9.93 -17.56 4.03
N LYS A 104 -8.69 -17.08 4.08
CA LYS A 104 -7.66 -17.45 3.09
C LYS A 104 -7.36 -18.94 3.26
N ARG A 105 -7.25 -19.69 2.16
CA ARG A 105 -6.52 -20.97 2.19
C ARG A 105 -5.13 -20.67 2.77
N PRO A 106 -4.61 -21.47 3.72
CA PRO A 106 -3.23 -21.34 4.12
C PRO A 106 -2.38 -21.40 2.84
N THR A 107 -1.64 -20.34 2.57
CA THR A 107 -0.77 -20.25 1.41
C THR A 107 0.39 -21.23 1.60
N GLY A 108 0.14 -22.49 1.28
CA GLY A 108 1.14 -23.55 1.08
C GLY A 108 1.00 -23.98 -0.37
N GLY A 109 2.07 -23.80 -1.15
CA GLY A 109 2.06 -24.08 -2.59
C GLY A 109 1.69 -25.53 -2.88
N GLN A 110 0.67 -25.73 -3.70
CA GLN A 110 0.33 -26.95 -4.45
C GLN A 110 -1.07 -26.73 -5.03
N ASP A 111 -1.17 -26.38 -6.31
CA ASP A 111 -2.10 -27.01 -7.26
C ASP A 111 -1.91 -26.42 -8.67
N ARG A 112 -0.90 -26.91 -9.40
CA ARG A 112 -0.90 -26.79 -10.88
C ARG A 112 -1.54 -28.03 -11.53
N GLU A 113 -2.02 -29.00 -10.73
CA GLU A 113 -2.38 -30.35 -11.19
C GLU A 113 -3.82 -30.46 -11.69
N ARG A 114 -4.76 -29.59 -11.29
CA ARG A 114 -6.17 -29.66 -11.72
C ARG A 114 -6.46 -29.26 -13.18
N ARG A 115 -5.44 -29.03 -14.01
CA ARG A 115 -5.57 -28.48 -15.37
C ARG A 115 -5.71 -29.53 -16.49
N LYS A 116 -6.32 -30.69 -16.22
CA LYS A 116 -6.88 -31.60 -17.24
C LYS A 116 -8.12 -32.31 -16.72
N GLY A 117 -9.25 -32.03 -17.36
CA GLY A 117 -10.53 -32.73 -17.27
C GLY A 117 -11.34 -32.33 -18.49
#